data_AF-A0A949U2I7-F1
#
_entry.id   AF-A0A949U2I7-F1
#
_cell.length_a   1.000
_cell.length_b   1.000
_cell.length_c   1.000
_cell.angle_alpha   90.00
_cell.angle_beta   90.00
_cell.angle_gamma   90.00
#
_symmetry.space_group_name_H-M   'P 1'
#
loop_
_entity.id
_entity.type
_entity.pdbx_description
1 polymer ?
#
loop_
_entity_poly.entity_id
_entity_poly.type
_entity_poly.pdbx_seq_one_letter_code
_entity_poly.pdbx_strand_id
1 'polypeptide(L)'
;MRTLCETFCIYEIYGLKIKSEIPIMNIPSSGGCECKYYDATIYYGKVPKEVKHFIYKNGVIEVSKNEFLLRIIGVANYYVANGNSIVVEPISGGNLEEVKLFLLGTSVGVLLMQRNIIAMHGGTIALDGRGIIIAGYNGAGKSTLISAFLKDGYSFLSDDVSVVENSLDKGIIVRPGYPQRKLCRDTIENMGYDINKFLKVDSCRDKYATYSDKNFLCHSVPLLYIYEINTSRINKVEMCEILGSEKIKILIRNIYRGELFRYIGFNSDYFRCCVNIAKNIKVYKITRPVDGFSINDQMKLIKNSLI
;
A
#
# COMPACT_ATOMS: atom_id res chain seq x y z
N MET A 1 3.31 0.06 34.24
CA MET A 1 1.98 0.61 34.56
C MET A 1 1.11 0.46 33.32
N ARG A 2 0.18 -0.51 33.35
CA ARG A 2 -0.89 -0.64 32.35
C ARG A 2 -2.04 0.24 32.83
N THR A 3 -2.22 1.41 32.23
CA THR A 3 -3.36 2.29 32.53
C THR A 3 -3.71 3.17 31.33
N LEU A 4 -4.16 2.51 30.27
CA LEU A 4 -5.12 3.02 29.30
C LEU A 4 -5.97 1.79 28.97
N CYS A 5 -7.29 1.86 29.07
CA CYS A 5 -8.19 0.72 28.79
C CYS A 5 -7.78 0.04 27.48
N GLU A 6 -7.45 -1.26 27.52
CA GLU A 6 -7.09 -2.11 26.37
C GLU A 6 -8.31 -2.20 25.42
N THR A 7 -8.55 -1.13 24.66
CA THR A 7 -9.72 -1.00 23.81
C THR A 7 -9.31 -1.43 22.42
N PHE A 8 -9.58 -2.69 22.09
CA PHE A 8 -9.45 -3.15 20.71
C PHE A 8 -10.49 -2.44 19.84
N CYS A 9 -10.03 -1.89 18.73
CA CYS A 9 -10.88 -1.39 17.65
C CYS A 9 -10.90 -2.40 16.50
N ILE A 10 -11.98 -2.38 15.72
CA ILE A 10 -12.13 -3.23 14.54
C ILE A 10 -11.91 -2.34 13.32
N TYR A 11 -11.17 -2.80 12.33
CA TYR A 11 -10.94 -2.04 11.11
C TYR A 11 -11.19 -2.94 9.90
N GLU A 12 -11.73 -2.38 8.83
CA GLU A 12 -11.77 -3.03 7.53
C GLU A 12 -10.81 -2.30 6.59
N ILE A 13 -9.67 -2.92 6.31
CA ILE A 13 -8.66 -2.40 5.38
C ILE A 13 -8.25 -3.51 4.43
N TYR A 14 -8.06 -3.18 3.16
CA TYR A 14 -7.66 -4.12 2.12
C TYR A 14 -8.58 -5.35 1.99
N GLY A 15 -9.85 -5.22 2.39
CA GLY A 15 -10.83 -6.32 2.45
C GLY A 15 -10.64 -7.28 3.63
N LEU A 16 -9.77 -6.95 4.59
CA LEU A 16 -9.55 -7.74 5.81
C LEU A 16 -10.21 -7.06 7.01
N LYS A 17 -10.91 -7.85 7.84
CA LYS A 17 -11.37 -7.42 9.16
C LYS A 17 -10.27 -7.62 10.20
N ILE A 18 -9.69 -6.53 10.66
CA ILE A 18 -8.56 -6.52 11.58
C ILE A 18 -9.01 -6.05 12.97
N LYS A 19 -8.79 -6.88 13.99
CA LYS A 19 -8.92 -6.47 15.39
C LYS A 19 -7.59 -5.86 15.85
N SER A 20 -7.56 -4.61 16.27
CA SER A 20 -6.30 -3.92 16.60
C SER A 20 -6.38 -3.21 17.95
N GLU A 21 -5.40 -3.51 18.82
CA GLU A 21 -5.13 -2.73 20.04
C GLU A 21 -4.51 -1.35 19.70
N ILE A 22 -3.88 -1.25 18.51
CA ILE A 22 -3.19 -0.06 18.04
C ILE A 22 -4.15 0.73 17.13
N PRO A 23 -4.43 2.00 17.41
CA PRO A 23 -5.31 2.80 16.55
C PRO A 23 -4.74 2.95 15.13
N ILE A 24 -5.46 2.44 14.12
CA ILE A 24 -5.06 2.50 12.71
C ILE A 24 -5.46 3.84 12.06
N MET A 25 -6.61 4.38 12.45
CA MET A 25 -7.20 5.61 11.92
C MET A 25 -7.80 6.44 13.07
N ASN A 26 -7.89 7.76 12.88
CA ASN A 26 -8.42 8.71 13.87
C ASN A 26 -9.94 8.62 14.05
N ILE A 27 -10.62 7.78 13.26
CA ILE A 27 -12.05 7.54 13.37
C ILE A 27 -12.23 6.13 13.92
N PRO A 28 -12.88 5.94 15.08
CA PRO A 28 -13.32 4.63 15.50
C PRO A 28 -14.22 4.06 14.39
N SER A 29 -13.97 2.83 13.95
CA SER A 29 -14.98 2.12 13.16
C SER A 29 -16.32 2.26 13.86
N SER A 30 -17.36 2.62 13.11
CA SER A 30 -18.76 2.60 13.51
C SER A 30 -19.03 1.65 14.68
N GLY A 31 -19.61 2.22 15.74
CA GLY A 31 -19.69 1.63 17.07
C GLY A 31 -20.17 0.19 17.16
N GLY A 32 -19.67 -0.46 18.21
CA GLY A 32 -20.31 -1.55 18.93
C GLY A 32 -21.03 -2.60 18.09
N CYS A 33 -20.32 -3.66 17.76
CA CYS A 33 -20.87 -5.02 17.73
C CYS A 33 -19.68 -5.98 17.87
N GLU A 34 -19.75 -6.92 18.80
CA GLU A 34 -18.83 -8.05 18.89
C GLU A 34 -18.78 -8.77 17.53
N CYS A 35 -17.77 -8.46 16.71
CA CYS A 35 -17.53 -9.24 15.51
C CYS A 35 -16.99 -10.60 15.96
N LYS A 36 -17.71 -11.68 15.67
CA LYS A 36 -17.31 -13.04 16.11
C LYS A 36 -16.08 -13.56 15.36
N TYR A 37 -15.74 -12.96 14.23
CA TYR A 37 -14.67 -13.41 13.35
C TYR A 37 -13.81 -12.23 12.87
N TYR A 38 -12.50 -12.41 12.92
CA TYR A 38 -11.49 -11.48 12.43
C TYR A 38 -10.49 -12.23 11.57
N ASP A 39 -10.02 -11.59 10.51
CA ASP A 39 -8.99 -12.15 9.64
C ASP A 39 -7.61 -12.07 10.27
N ALA A 40 -7.34 -11.01 11.03
CA ALA A 40 -6.09 -10.82 11.74
C ALA A 40 -6.26 -10.02 13.03
N THR A 41 -5.32 -10.20 13.96
CA THR A 41 -5.23 -9.42 15.21
C THR A 41 -3.90 -8.69 15.31
N ILE A 42 -3.94 -7.41 15.69
CA ILE A 42 -2.78 -6.57 15.96
C ILE A 42 -2.80 -6.21 17.44
N TYR A 43 -1.70 -6.45 18.16
CA TYR A 43 -1.62 -6.19 19.59
C TYR A 43 -0.19 -5.88 20.04
N TYR A 44 -0.08 -5.22 21.18
CA TYR A 44 1.20 -4.98 21.83
C TYR A 44 1.68 -6.25 22.54
N GLY A 45 2.98 -6.56 22.44
CA GLY A 45 3.54 -7.72 23.11
C GLY A 45 5.03 -7.86 22.88
N LYS A 46 5.66 -8.80 23.59
CA LYS A 46 7.05 -9.17 23.31
C LYS A 46 7.11 -10.00 22.04
N VAL A 47 7.91 -9.57 21.07
CA VAL A 47 8.17 -10.37 19.88
C VAL A 47 9.17 -11.50 20.22
N PRO A 48 9.18 -12.61 19.47
CA PRO A 48 10.21 -13.63 19.66
C PRO A 48 11.61 -13.06 19.37
N LYS A 49 12.63 -13.68 19.99
CA LYS A 49 14.04 -13.33 19.75
C LYS A 49 14.47 -13.61 18.31
N GLU A 50 13.88 -14.61 17.68
CA GLU A 50 14.18 -15.01 16.32
C GLU A 50 12.99 -15.75 15.70
N VAL A 51 12.97 -15.81 14.38
CA VAL A 51 12.01 -16.62 13.61
C VAL A 51 12.47 -18.07 13.60
N LYS A 52 11.54 -19.02 13.73
CA LYS A 52 11.87 -20.44 13.63
C LYS A 52 12.10 -20.83 12.17
N HIS A 53 13.11 -21.65 11.92
CA HIS A 53 13.45 -22.15 10.58
C HIS A 53 13.55 -21.02 9.54
N PHE A 54 14.30 -19.95 9.87
CA PHE A 54 14.44 -18.80 8.97
C PHE A 54 15.05 -19.23 7.64
N ILE A 55 14.47 -18.73 6.56
CA ILE A 55 14.95 -18.86 5.18
C ILE A 55 15.95 -17.73 4.89
N TYR A 56 15.72 -16.56 5.47
CA TYR A 56 16.61 -15.40 5.34
C TYR A 56 16.65 -14.60 6.64
N LYS A 57 17.83 -14.11 6.99
CA LYS A 57 18.06 -13.28 8.19
C LYS A 57 19.15 -12.25 7.92
N ASN A 58 18.89 -11.01 8.32
CA ASN A 58 19.90 -9.97 8.47
C ASN A 58 19.61 -9.16 9.75
N GLY A 59 20.34 -8.06 9.98
CA GLY A 59 20.16 -7.24 11.19
C GLY A 59 18.81 -6.51 11.31
N VAL A 60 17.99 -6.50 10.24
CA VAL A 60 16.72 -5.75 10.15
C VAL A 60 15.53 -6.70 10.00
N ILE A 61 15.66 -7.77 9.22
CA ILE A 61 14.58 -8.72 8.95
C ILE A 61 14.99 -10.17 9.17
N GLU A 62 14.05 -10.98 9.65
CA GLU A 62 14.11 -12.44 9.65
C GLU A 62 12.82 -12.97 9.00
N VAL A 63 12.95 -13.93 8.10
CA VAL A 63 11.85 -14.41 7.26
C VAL A 63 11.84 -15.93 7.23
N SER A 64 10.71 -16.56 7.50
CA SER A 64 10.42 -17.96 7.17
C SER A 64 9.19 -18.03 6.26
N LYS A 65 8.67 -19.25 6.02
CA LYS A 65 7.48 -19.45 5.20
C LYS A 65 6.24 -18.75 5.79
N ASN A 66 6.09 -18.78 7.12
CA ASN A 66 4.89 -18.31 7.81
C ASN A 66 5.15 -17.25 8.88
N GLU A 67 6.42 -16.91 9.13
CA GLU A 67 6.80 -15.95 10.17
C GLU A 67 7.71 -14.88 9.57
N PHE A 68 7.58 -13.67 10.08
CA PHE A 68 8.40 -12.54 9.68
C PHE A 68 8.65 -11.66 10.90
N LEU A 69 9.89 -11.23 11.06
CA LEU A 69 10.32 -10.39 12.16
C LEU A 69 11.06 -9.18 11.60
N LEU A 70 10.59 -7.98 11.93
CA LEU A 70 11.16 -6.71 11.52
C LEU A 70 11.66 -5.94 12.74
N ARG A 71 12.87 -5.40 12.65
CA ARG A 71 13.50 -4.58 13.69
C ARG A 71 13.77 -3.20 13.16
N ILE A 72 13.06 -2.21 13.71
CA ILE A 72 13.32 -0.81 13.40
C ILE A 72 13.97 -0.18 14.62
N ILE A 73 15.26 0.15 14.48
CA ILE A 73 16.07 0.77 15.53
C ILE A 73 15.37 2.06 16.01
N GLY A 74 15.21 2.19 17.33
CA GLY A 74 14.60 3.36 17.97
C GLY A 74 13.08 3.46 17.84
N VAL A 75 12.42 2.56 17.09
CA VAL A 75 10.97 2.63 16.85
C VAL A 75 10.25 1.46 17.49
N ALA A 76 10.37 0.25 16.92
CA ALA A 76 9.67 -0.95 17.38
C ALA A 76 10.19 -2.21 16.67
N ASN A 77 9.93 -3.36 17.29
CA ASN A 77 9.97 -4.65 16.62
C ASN A 77 8.56 -5.10 16.22
N TYR A 78 8.44 -5.80 15.10
CA TYR A 78 7.18 -6.34 14.59
C TYR A 78 7.33 -7.80 14.25
N TYR A 79 6.40 -8.62 14.69
CA TYR A 79 6.35 -10.04 14.34
C TYR A 79 5.02 -10.36 13.67
N VAL A 80 5.07 -10.84 12.43
CA VAL A 80 3.91 -11.21 11.61
C VAL A 80 3.89 -12.72 11.42
N ALA A 81 2.79 -13.36 11.79
CA ALA A 81 2.71 -14.82 11.75
C ALA A 81 1.40 -15.34 11.18
N ASN A 82 1.53 -16.43 10.40
CA ASN A 82 0.46 -17.30 9.90
C ASN A 82 -0.67 -16.56 9.14
N GLY A 83 -0.40 -15.36 8.63
CA GLY A 83 -1.39 -14.54 7.93
C GLY A 83 -2.54 -14.05 8.82
N ASN A 84 -2.40 -14.09 10.16
CA ASN A 84 -3.51 -13.76 11.08
C ASN A 84 -3.09 -12.98 12.33
N SER A 85 -1.81 -12.65 12.52
CA SER A 85 -1.38 -11.91 13.70
C SER A 85 -0.20 -10.98 13.41
N ILE A 86 -0.21 -9.82 14.07
CA ILE A 86 0.92 -8.90 14.15
C ILE A 86 1.14 -8.52 15.61
N VAL A 87 2.30 -8.86 16.16
CA VAL A 87 2.76 -8.43 17.48
C VAL A 87 3.66 -7.22 17.30
N VAL A 88 3.39 -6.16 18.06
CA VAL A 88 4.21 -4.94 18.07
C VAL A 88 4.87 -4.79 19.43
N GLU A 89 6.19 -4.68 19.43
CA GLU A 89 7.00 -4.37 20.62
C GLU A 89 7.63 -2.98 20.44
N PRO A 90 6.99 -1.89 20.91
CA PRO A 90 7.56 -0.56 20.83
C PRO A 90 8.87 -0.44 21.62
N ILE A 91 9.85 0.28 21.06
CA ILE A 91 11.05 0.68 21.80
C ILE A 91 10.69 1.90 22.66
N SER A 92 11.22 1.94 23.89
CA SER A 92 10.99 3.06 24.81
C SER A 92 11.38 4.40 24.18
N GLY A 93 10.48 5.38 24.19
CA GLY A 93 10.67 6.69 23.56
C GLY A 93 10.42 6.73 22.05
N GLY A 94 10.03 5.60 21.43
CA GLY A 94 9.69 5.55 20.02
C GLY A 94 8.47 6.40 19.66
N ASN A 95 8.52 7.08 18.52
CA ASN A 95 7.41 7.89 18.02
C ASN A 95 6.26 6.98 17.55
N LEU A 96 5.07 7.15 18.12
CA LEU A 96 3.88 6.35 17.78
C LEU A 96 3.52 6.40 16.29
N GLU A 97 3.75 7.51 15.61
CA GLU A 97 3.47 7.65 14.18
C GLU A 97 4.48 6.89 13.31
N GLU A 98 5.74 6.82 13.73
CA GLU A 98 6.72 5.93 13.11
C GLU A 98 6.37 4.47 13.37
N VAL A 99 5.84 4.15 14.57
CA VAL A 99 5.33 2.81 14.86
C VAL A 99 4.20 2.43 13.90
N LYS A 100 3.22 3.32 13.72
CA LYS A 100 2.12 3.11 12.75
C LYS A 100 2.63 3.03 11.30
N LEU A 101 3.66 3.80 10.94
CA LEU A 101 4.25 3.78 9.60
C LEU A 101 4.72 2.37 9.21
N PHE A 102 5.50 1.72 10.06
CA PHE A 102 6.04 0.39 9.77
C PHE A 102 5.01 -0.71 9.99
N LEU A 103 4.08 -0.54 10.94
CA LEU A 103 2.91 -1.41 11.10
C LEU A 103 2.05 -1.46 9.83
N LEU A 104 1.54 -0.32 9.39
CA LEU A 104 0.62 -0.22 8.25
C LEU A 104 1.32 -0.32 6.88
N GLY A 105 2.65 -0.17 6.86
CA GLY A 105 3.48 -0.42 5.70
C GLY A 105 3.93 -1.88 5.65
N THR A 106 5.14 -2.16 6.13
CA THR A 106 5.78 -3.47 5.98
C THR A 106 5.00 -4.60 6.66
N SER A 107 4.53 -4.42 7.90
CA SER A 107 3.92 -5.51 8.66
C SER A 107 2.58 -5.95 8.08
N VAL A 108 1.69 -5.01 7.72
CA VAL A 108 0.46 -5.30 6.98
C VAL A 108 0.77 -5.84 5.57
N GLY A 109 1.79 -5.31 4.89
CA GLY A 109 2.22 -5.85 3.59
C GLY A 109 2.60 -7.32 3.65
N VAL A 110 3.33 -7.73 4.70
CA VAL A 110 3.69 -9.14 4.94
C VAL A 110 2.48 -9.97 5.34
N LEU A 111 1.55 -9.40 6.12
CA LEU A 111 0.28 -10.07 6.44
C LEU A 111 -0.50 -10.43 5.15
N LEU A 112 -0.62 -9.48 4.22
CA LEU A 112 -1.25 -9.70 2.91
C LEU A 112 -0.51 -10.78 2.11
N MET A 113 0.83 -10.75 2.11
CA MET A 113 1.67 -11.74 1.45
C MET A 113 1.45 -13.16 2.01
N GLN A 114 1.42 -13.33 3.33
CA GLN A 114 1.16 -14.64 3.98
C GLN A 114 -0.25 -15.19 3.67
N ARG A 115 -1.20 -14.31 3.31
CA ARG A 115 -2.56 -14.66 2.89
C ARG A 115 -2.73 -14.82 1.38
N ASN A 116 -1.65 -14.77 0.61
CA ASN A 116 -1.66 -14.81 -0.86
C ASN A 116 -2.49 -13.69 -1.52
N ILE A 117 -2.59 -12.53 -0.86
CA ILE A 117 -3.30 -11.37 -1.40
C ILE A 117 -2.33 -10.54 -2.25
N ILE A 118 -2.72 -10.23 -3.48
CA ILE A 118 -1.89 -9.45 -4.41
C ILE A 118 -1.94 -7.98 -4.00
N ALA A 119 -0.82 -7.45 -3.53
CA ALA A 119 -0.64 -6.05 -3.22
C ALA A 119 0.39 -5.43 -4.16
N MET A 120 0.03 -4.35 -4.85
CA MET A 120 0.93 -3.59 -5.72
C MET A 120 1.46 -2.34 -5.01
N HIS A 121 2.74 -2.04 -5.25
CA HIS A 121 3.40 -0.79 -4.87
C HIS A 121 2.91 0.34 -5.78
N GLY A 122 1.85 1.00 -5.34
CA GLY A 122 1.14 2.01 -6.11
C GLY A 122 -0.13 2.44 -5.40
N GLY A 123 -0.66 3.60 -5.76
CA GLY A 123 -1.94 4.08 -5.27
C GLY A 123 -3.06 3.88 -6.29
N THR A 124 -4.29 3.82 -5.80
CA THR A 124 -5.47 3.61 -6.64
C THR A 124 -6.36 4.84 -6.65
N ILE A 125 -6.69 5.32 -7.84
CA ILE A 125 -7.63 6.43 -8.09
C ILE A 125 -8.92 5.83 -8.64
N ALA A 126 -10.07 6.33 -8.21
CA ALA A 126 -11.37 6.01 -8.77
C ALA A 126 -11.81 7.09 -9.78
N LEU A 127 -12.05 6.64 -11.01
CA LEU A 127 -12.55 7.41 -12.13
C LEU A 127 -13.90 6.81 -12.54
N ASP A 128 -14.99 7.55 -12.36
CA ASP A 128 -16.36 7.13 -12.70
C ASP A 128 -16.72 5.73 -12.15
N GLY A 129 -16.42 5.50 -10.87
CA GLY A 129 -16.71 4.23 -10.19
C GLY A 129 -15.79 3.05 -10.56
N ARG A 130 -14.73 3.29 -11.34
CA ARG A 130 -13.72 2.28 -11.71
C ARG A 130 -12.33 2.68 -11.24
N GLY A 131 -11.54 1.72 -10.78
CA GLY A 131 -10.20 1.95 -10.27
C GLY A 131 -9.14 1.96 -11.36
N ILE A 132 -8.16 2.86 -11.25
CA ILE A 132 -6.87 2.75 -11.95
C ILE A 132 -5.75 2.70 -10.93
N ILE A 133 -4.75 1.84 -11.17
CA ILE A 133 -3.57 1.75 -10.32
C ILE A 133 -2.43 2.55 -10.95
N ILE A 134 -1.83 3.43 -10.16
CA ILE A 134 -0.62 4.18 -10.51
C ILE A 134 0.57 3.54 -9.78
N ALA A 135 1.37 2.78 -10.52
CA ALA A 135 2.55 2.05 -10.04
C ALA A 135 3.86 2.62 -10.63
N GLY A 136 5.00 2.08 -10.20
CA GLY A 136 6.33 2.52 -10.61
C GLY A 136 7.30 2.65 -9.45
N TYR A 137 8.58 2.93 -9.77
CA TYR A 137 9.63 3.05 -8.76
C TYR A 137 9.42 4.24 -7.81
N ASN A 138 10.13 4.23 -6.68
CA ASN A 138 10.17 5.38 -5.78
C ASN A 138 10.76 6.60 -6.51
N GLY A 139 10.16 7.77 -6.34
CA GLY A 139 10.55 8.99 -7.07
C GLY A 139 9.98 9.12 -8.48
N ALA A 140 9.30 8.11 -9.03
CA ALA A 140 8.72 8.18 -10.38
C ALA A 140 7.62 9.27 -10.52
N GLY A 141 7.04 9.73 -9.41
CA GLY A 141 5.98 10.75 -9.39
C GLY A 141 4.56 10.22 -9.13
N LYS A 142 4.41 8.97 -8.67
CA LYS A 142 3.11 8.33 -8.37
C LYS A 142 2.23 9.18 -7.45
N SER A 143 2.73 9.53 -6.27
CA SER A 143 1.99 10.32 -5.27
C SER A 143 1.66 11.73 -5.78
N THR A 144 2.52 12.30 -6.62
CA THR A 144 2.28 13.58 -7.29
C THR A 144 1.13 13.46 -8.29
N LEU A 145 1.14 12.44 -9.14
CA LEU A 145 0.06 12.20 -10.11
C LEU A 145 -1.28 11.90 -9.43
N ILE A 146 -1.28 11.05 -8.39
CA ILE A 146 -2.46 10.79 -7.56
C ILE A 146 -2.98 12.09 -6.95
N SER A 147 -2.09 12.92 -6.40
CA SER A 147 -2.47 14.21 -5.83
C SER A 147 -3.09 15.16 -6.84
N ALA A 148 -2.68 15.11 -8.11
CA ALA A 148 -3.24 15.91 -9.18
C ALA A 148 -4.67 15.46 -9.55
N PHE A 149 -4.90 14.15 -9.68
CA PHE A 149 -6.26 13.62 -9.86
C PHE A 149 -7.20 13.97 -8.69
N LEU A 150 -6.70 13.93 -7.46
CA LEU A 150 -7.51 14.31 -6.30
C LEU A 150 -7.87 15.79 -6.28
N LYS A 151 -6.98 16.68 -6.78
CA LYS A 151 -7.28 18.10 -6.97
C LYS A 151 -8.32 18.35 -8.05
N ASP A 152 -8.34 17.51 -9.09
CA ASP A 152 -9.38 17.49 -10.13
C ASP A 152 -10.73 16.93 -9.64
N GLY A 153 -10.85 16.59 -8.35
CA GLY A 153 -12.11 16.14 -7.73
C GLY A 153 -12.35 14.63 -7.80
N TYR A 154 -11.40 13.85 -8.33
CA TYR A 154 -11.51 12.39 -8.31
C TYR A 154 -11.30 11.82 -6.91
N SER A 155 -11.70 10.56 -6.73
CA SER A 155 -11.56 9.83 -5.47
C SER A 155 -10.38 8.87 -5.49
N PHE A 156 -9.95 8.39 -4.33
CA PHE A 156 -8.92 7.35 -4.19
C PHE A 156 -9.40 6.21 -3.28
N LEU A 157 -8.82 5.03 -3.49
CA LEU A 157 -9.01 3.86 -2.62
C LEU A 157 -7.79 3.59 -1.75
N SER A 158 -6.60 3.99 -2.20
CA SER A 158 -5.37 3.80 -1.44
C SER A 158 -4.24 4.69 -1.96
N ASP A 159 -3.28 4.92 -1.08
CA ASP A 159 -1.98 5.50 -1.40
C ASP A 159 -0.89 4.50 -0.98
N ASP A 160 0.19 4.39 -1.75
CA ASP A 160 1.32 3.44 -1.58
C ASP A 160 1.04 1.94 -1.81
N VAL A 161 -0.10 1.40 -1.34
CA VAL A 161 -0.45 -0.04 -1.49
C VAL A 161 -1.82 -0.21 -2.13
N SER A 162 -1.87 -0.89 -3.28
CA SER A 162 -3.12 -1.20 -3.98
C SER A 162 -3.37 -2.71 -3.97
N VAL A 163 -4.42 -3.15 -3.27
CA VAL A 163 -4.77 -4.57 -3.18
C VAL A 163 -5.72 -4.95 -4.30
N VAL A 164 -5.28 -5.93 -5.11
CA VAL A 164 -5.99 -6.42 -6.28
C VAL A 164 -6.50 -7.83 -5.99
N GLU A 165 -7.78 -8.05 -6.27
CA GLU A 165 -8.44 -9.33 -6.01
C GLU A 165 -9.24 -9.78 -7.22
N ASN A 166 -9.28 -11.10 -7.45
CA ASN A 166 -10.18 -11.69 -8.43
C ASN A 166 -11.51 -12.04 -7.75
N SER A 167 -12.51 -11.19 -7.93
CA SER A 167 -13.87 -11.41 -7.45
C SER A 167 -14.63 -12.36 -8.38
N LEU A 168 -15.39 -13.29 -7.81
CA LEU A 168 -16.18 -14.27 -8.58
C LEU A 168 -17.26 -13.60 -9.45
N ASP A 169 -17.83 -12.49 -8.97
CA ASP A 169 -18.95 -11.76 -9.56
C ASP A 169 -18.52 -10.52 -10.38
N LYS A 170 -17.51 -9.79 -9.89
CA LYS A 170 -17.09 -8.48 -10.41
C LYS A 170 -15.81 -8.51 -11.25
N GLY A 171 -15.23 -9.69 -11.47
CA GLY A 171 -13.93 -9.84 -12.10
C GLY A 171 -12.82 -9.26 -11.23
N ILE A 172 -11.82 -8.62 -11.84
CA ILE A 172 -10.69 -8.04 -11.09
C ILE A 172 -11.13 -6.72 -10.44
N ILE A 173 -11.02 -6.65 -9.11
CA ILE A 173 -11.38 -5.49 -8.29
C ILE A 173 -10.16 -4.95 -7.54
N VAL A 174 -10.27 -3.70 -7.06
CA VAL A 174 -9.35 -3.13 -6.08
C VAL A 174 -10.06 -2.95 -4.74
N ARG A 175 -9.40 -3.37 -3.65
CA ARG A 175 -9.88 -3.17 -2.28
C ARG A 175 -9.40 -1.82 -1.72
N PRO A 176 -10.26 -1.09 -0.97
CA PRO A 176 -9.85 0.12 -0.30
C PRO A 176 -8.81 -0.18 0.79
N GLY A 177 -7.80 0.67 0.92
CA GLY A 177 -6.82 0.61 1.99
C GLY A 177 -7.36 1.31 3.23
N TYR A 178 -6.95 2.54 3.44
CA TYR A 178 -7.41 3.41 4.52
C TYR A 178 -7.25 4.88 4.10
N PRO A 179 -7.99 5.83 4.70
CA PRO A 179 -8.04 7.24 4.28
C PRO A 179 -6.80 8.06 4.69
N GLN A 180 -5.61 7.51 4.45
CA GLN A 180 -4.33 8.17 4.69
C GLN A 180 -3.57 8.31 3.39
N ARG A 181 -2.96 9.48 3.20
CA ARG A 181 -2.03 9.76 2.10
C ARG A 181 -0.66 10.11 2.66
N LYS A 182 0.41 9.68 2.00
CA LYS A 182 1.81 9.94 2.38
C LYS A 182 2.50 10.68 1.25
N LEU A 183 2.83 11.94 1.49
CA LEU A 183 3.48 12.82 0.51
C LEU A 183 4.88 13.19 1.00
N CYS A 184 5.84 13.26 0.08
CA CYS A 184 7.11 13.94 0.38
C CYS A 184 6.90 15.46 0.40
N ARG A 185 7.81 16.17 1.07
CA ARG A 185 7.84 17.64 1.08
C ARG A 185 7.71 18.25 -0.32
N ASP A 186 8.49 17.77 -1.29
CA ASP A 186 8.43 18.29 -2.66
C ASP A 186 7.03 18.19 -3.27
N THR A 187 6.29 17.12 -2.98
CA THR A 187 4.91 16.99 -3.49
C THR A 187 3.97 17.94 -2.77
N ILE A 188 4.16 18.19 -1.47
CA ILE A 188 3.38 19.15 -0.70
C ILE A 188 3.59 20.56 -1.27
N GLU A 189 4.85 20.96 -1.43
CA GLU A 189 5.25 22.29 -1.91
C GLU A 189 4.82 22.52 -3.36
N ASN A 190 5.14 21.60 -4.28
CA ASN A 190 4.77 21.73 -5.71
C ASN A 190 3.25 21.70 -5.93
N MET A 191 2.50 21.09 -5.01
CA MET A 191 1.03 21.09 -5.05
C MET A 191 0.43 22.25 -4.24
N GLY A 192 1.22 23.15 -3.66
CA GLY A 192 0.69 24.26 -2.87
C GLY A 192 -0.18 23.81 -1.69
N TYR A 193 0.09 22.62 -1.13
CA TYR A 193 -0.55 22.18 0.09
C TYR A 193 0.09 22.88 1.29
N ASP A 194 -0.72 23.17 2.31
CA ASP A 194 -0.22 23.68 3.59
C ASP A 194 0.39 22.53 4.40
N ILE A 195 1.72 22.52 4.54
CA ILE A 195 2.47 21.48 5.24
C ILE A 195 2.05 21.32 6.71
N ASN A 196 1.51 22.38 7.34
CA ASN A 196 1.06 22.33 8.74
C ASN A 196 -0.17 21.45 8.93
N LYS A 197 -0.87 21.09 7.84
CA LYS A 197 -1.99 20.14 7.84
C LYS A 197 -1.54 18.68 7.71
N PHE A 198 -0.23 18.44 7.65
CA PHE A 198 0.35 17.11 7.54
C PHE A 198 1.21 16.80 8.75
N LEU A 199 1.17 15.54 9.16
CA LEU A 199 1.98 15.01 10.25
C LEU A 199 3.25 14.40 9.67
N LYS A 200 4.42 14.81 10.16
CA LYS A 200 5.68 14.17 9.73
C LYS A 200 5.72 12.74 10.28
N VAL A 201 5.78 11.75 9.38
CA VAL A 201 5.71 10.32 9.73
C VAL A 201 6.97 9.53 9.40
N ASP A 202 7.81 10.03 8.49
CA ASP A 202 9.10 9.43 8.15
C ASP A 202 10.15 10.54 8.11
N SER A 203 10.93 10.63 9.19
CA SER A 203 11.94 11.68 9.33
C SER A 203 13.07 11.54 8.32
N CYS A 204 13.46 10.30 8.01
CA CYS A 204 14.58 10.00 7.11
C CYS A 204 14.24 10.32 5.64
N ARG A 205 12.99 10.12 5.23
CA ARG A 205 12.55 10.35 3.83
C ARG A 205 11.78 11.64 3.64
N ASP A 206 11.70 12.47 4.69
CA ASP A 206 10.93 13.70 4.75
C ASP A 206 9.50 13.53 4.19
N LYS A 207 8.81 12.47 4.69
CA LYS A 207 7.41 12.20 4.33
C LYS A 207 6.45 12.61 5.43
N TYR A 208 5.32 13.12 4.98
CA TYR A 208 4.25 13.58 5.81
C TYR A 208 2.95 12.86 5.45
N ALA A 209 2.16 12.51 6.46
CA ALA A 209 0.86 11.91 6.30
C ALA A 209 -0.25 12.95 6.50
N THR A 210 -1.33 12.80 5.73
CA THR A 210 -2.60 13.47 6.01
C THR A 210 -3.70 12.42 6.00
N TYR A 211 -4.68 12.60 6.90
CA TYR A 211 -5.89 11.80 6.92
C TYR A 211 -6.98 12.63 6.26
N SER A 212 -7.58 12.10 5.20
CA SER A 212 -8.64 12.79 4.47
C SER A 212 -9.68 11.79 4.00
N ASP A 213 -10.86 11.85 4.61
CA ASP A 213 -12.05 11.15 4.10
C ASP A 213 -12.63 11.86 2.89
N LYS A 214 -12.32 13.16 2.73
CA LYS A 214 -12.69 13.95 1.56
C LYS A 214 -12.00 13.31 0.35
N ASN A 215 -12.79 12.64 -0.49
CA ASN A 215 -12.39 11.87 -1.68
C ASN A 215 -11.91 10.42 -1.43
N PHE A 216 -12.05 9.86 -0.22
CA PHE A 216 -11.76 8.44 -0.01
C PHE A 216 -12.99 7.57 -0.32
N LEU A 217 -12.82 6.51 -1.11
CA LEU A 217 -13.87 5.49 -1.30
C LEU A 217 -13.59 4.29 -0.39
N CYS A 218 -14.56 3.98 0.46
CA CYS A 218 -14.49 2.86 1.41
C CYS A 218 -15.08 1.54 0.88
N HIS A 219 -15.42 1.46 -0.41
CA HIS A 219 -15.91 0.24 -1.04
C HIS A 219 -15.04 -0.16 -2.23
N SER A 220 -15.07 -1.46 -2.57
CA SER A 220 -14.28 -2.01 -3.68
C SER A 220 -14.85 -1.59 -5.04
N VAL A 221 -13.98 -1.36 -6.01
CA VAL A 221 -14.34 -0.97 -7.38
C VAL A 221 -13.68 -1.91 -8.41
N PRO A 222 -14.28 -2.13 -9.59
CA PRO A 222 -13.62 -2.85 -10.68
C PRO A 222 -12.31 -2.17 -11.08
N LEU A 223 -11.24 -2.95 -11.28
CA LEU A 223 -9.98 -2.45 -11.80
C LEU A 223 -10.08 -2.32 -13.32
N LEU A 224 -9.83 -1.12 -13.83
CA LEU A 224 -9.82 -0.85 -15.26
C LEU A 224 -8.43 -1.05 -15.86
N TYR A 225 -7.45 -0.27 -15.39
CA TYR A 225 -6.09 -0.25 -15.95
C TYR A 225 -5.01 -0.11 -14.87
N ILE A 226 -3.81 -0.59 -15.21
CA ILE A 226 -2.60 -0.38 -14.42
C ILE A 226 -1.65 0.48 -15.24
N TYR A 227 -1.19 1.59 -14.67
CA TYR A 227 -0.19 2.47 -15.28
C TYR A 227 1.12 2.39 -14.49
N GLU A 228 2.19 1.94 -15.14
CA GLU A 228 3.54 2.01 -14.59
C GLU A 228 4.23 3.30 -15.06
N ILE A 229 4.54 4.19 -14.11
CA ILE A 229 5.29 5.42 -14.38
C ILE A 229 6.79 5.14 -14.32
N ASN A 230 7.50 5.60 -15.35
CA ASN A 230 8.96 5.62 -15.41
C ASN A 230 9.46 7.01 -15.85
N THR A 231 10.73 7.28 -15.57
CA THR A 231 11.43 8.49 -16.01
C THR A 231 12.50 8.14 -17.04
N SER A 232 12.65 8.96 -18.08
CA SER A 232 13.71 8.82 -19.08
C SER A 232 14.17 10.19 -19.59
N ARG A 233 15.32 10.25 -20.26
CA ARG A 233 15.82 11.47 -20.93
C ARG A 233 15.07 11.69 -22.25
N ILE A 234 13.81 12.04 -22.13
CA ILE A 234 12.89 12.35 -23.23
C ILE A 234 12.33 13.77 -23.05
N ASN A 235 11.78 14.34 -24.12
CA ASN A 235 11.29 15.73 -24.11
C ASN A 235 9.77 15.83 -23.90
N LYS A 236 9.02 14.74 -24.08
CA LYS A 236 7.56 14.69 -23.97
C LYS A 236 7.14 13.43 -23.22
N VAL A 237 5.95 13.47 -22.63
CA VAL A 237 5.37 12.28 -22.00
C VAL A 237 4.89 11.33 -23.09
N GLU A 238 5.25 10.05 -22.95
CA GLU A 238 4.86 8.98 -23.86
C GLU A 238 4.10 7.91 -23.09
N MET A 239 3.12 7.28 -23.75
CA MET A 239 2.36 6.17 -23.19
C MET A 239 2.23 5.05 -24.22
N CYS A 240 2.51 3.82 -23.80
CA CYS A 240 2.33 2.64 -24.64
C CYS A 240 1.64 1.52 -23.86
N GLU A 241 0.78 0.75 -24.55
CA GLU A 241 0.20 -0.47 -23.99
C GLU A 241 1.27 -1.57 -23.94
N ILE A 242 1.29 -2.29 -22.82
CA ILE A 242 2.20 -3.39 -22.60
C ILE A 242 1.45 -4.70 -22.87
N LEU A 243 2.03 -5.52 -23.74
CA LEU A 243 1.40 -6.74 -24.24
C LEU A 243 2.14 -7.99 -23.76
N GLY A 244 1.45 -9.13 -23.85
CA GLY A 244 2.03 -10.45 -23.58
C GLY A 244 2.63 -10.60 -22.17
N SER A 245 3.77 -11.29 -22.09
CA SER A 245 4.44 -11.64 -20.83
C SER A 245 5.07 -10.45 -20.12
N GLU A 246 5.29 -9.32 -20.82
CA GLU A 246 5.79 -8.09 -20.18
C GLU A 246 4.81 -7.53 -19.15
N LYS A 247 3.50 -7.78 -19.30
CA LYS A 247 2.50 -7.44 -18.28
C LYS A 247 2.79 -8.14 -16.95
N ILE A 248 3.12 -9.43 -17.00
CA ILE A 248 3.45 -10.23 -15.81
C ILE A 248 4.72 -9.67 -15.15
N LYS A 249 5.73 -9.29 -15.93
CA LYS A 249 6.94 -8.66 -15.40
C LYS A 249 6.66 -7.32 -14.72
N ILE A 250 5.74 -6.50 -15.25
CA ILE A 250 5.30 -5.24 -14.61
C ILE A 250 4.57 -5.52 -13.31
N LEU A 251 3.65 -6.49 -13.29
CA LEU A 251 2.95 -6.85 -12.05
C LEU A 251 3.94 -7.30 -10.98
N ILE A 252 4.80 -8.28 -11.30
CA ILE A 252 5.74 -8.87 -10.35
C ILE A 252 6.72 -7.82 -9.80
N ARG A 253 7.28 -6.97 -10.65
CA ARG A 253 8.25 -5.96 -10.20
C ARG A 253 7.61 -4.88 -9.32
N ASN A 254 6.31 -4.63 -9.50
CA ASN A 254 5.55 -3.68 -8.71
C ASN A 254 4.76 -4.36 -7.59
N ILE A 255 5.07 -5.60 -7.20
CA ILE A 255 4.53 -6.17 -5.97
C ILE A 255 5.07 -5.39 -4.76
N TYR A 256 4.17 -5.01 -3.86
CA TYR A 256 4.54 -4.36 -2.61
C TYR A 256 5.38 -5.31 -1.76
N ARG A 257 6.57 -4.88 -1.34
CA ARG A 257 7.58 -5.73 -0.69
C ARG A 257 8.01 -6.95 -1.54
N GLY A 258 7.97 -6.80 -2.87
CA GLY A 258 8.35 -7.82 -3.84
C GLY A 258 9.75 -8.42 -3.63
N GLU A 259 10.66 -7.69 -2.96
CA GLU A 259 11.98 -8.18 -2.58
C GLU A 259 11.94 -9.43 -1.70
N LEU A 260 10.90 -9.60 -0.88
CA LEU A 260 10.78 -10.74 0.03
C LEU A 260 10.54 -12.06 -0.73
N PHE A 261 9.89 -11.99 -1.89
CA PHE A 261 9.67 -13.15 -2.76
C PHE A 261 10.95 -13.74 -3.34
N ARG A 262 12.08 -13.01 -3.29
CA ARG A 262 13.40 -13.57 -3.64
C ARG A 262 13.84 -14.66 -2.65
N TYR A 263 13.34 -14.62 -1.42
CA TYR A 263 13.68 -15.57 -0.37
C TYR A 263 12.62 -16.66 -0.22
N ILE A 264 11.34 -16.28 -0.13
CA ILE A 264 10.26 -17.23 0.13
C ILE A 264 9.73 -17.91 -1.15
N GLY A 265 10.04 -17.36 -2.33
CA GLY A 265 9.48 -17.79 -3.60
C GLY A 265 8.00 -17.44 -3.75
N PHE A 266 7.48 -17.57 -4.97
CA PHE A 266 6.05 -17.52 -5.22
C PHE A 266 5.47 -18.93 -5.06
N ASN A 267 4.35 -19.07 -4.34
CA ASN A 267 3.55 -20.28 -4.48
C ASN A 267 2.73 -20.23 -5.78
N SER A 268 2.24 -21.40 -6.20
CA SER A 268 1.50 -21.58 -7.45
C SER A 268 0.24 -20.72 -7.52
N ASP A 269 -0.46 -20.55 -6.41
CA ASP A 269 -1.72 -19.81 -6.38
C ASP A 269 -1.50 -18.30 -6.52
N TYR A 270 -0.50 -17.75 -5.82
CA TYR A 270 -0.09 -16.36 -5.95
C TYR A 270 0.33 -16.05 -7.39
N PHE A 271 1.18 -16.89 -8.00
CA PHE A 271 1.61 -16.70 -9.38
C PHE A 271 0.44 -16.80 -10.37
N ARG A 272 -0.49 -17.74 -10.15
CA ARG A 272 -1.71 -17.88 -10.96
C ARG A 272 -2.59 -16.64 -10.88
N CYS A 273 -2.72 -16.03 -9.69
CA CYS A 273 -3.43 -14.77 -9.52
C CYS A 273 -2.75 -13.64 -10.32
N CYS A 274 -1.42 -13.51 -10.27
CA CYS A 274 -0.69 -12.54 -11.09
C CYS A 274 -0.94 -12.74 -12.61
N VAL A 275 -0.92 -13.99 -13.08
CA VAL A 275 -1.21 -14.31 -14.49
C VAL A 275 -2.65 -13.95 -14.85
N ASN A 276 -3.61 -14.25 -13.97
CA ASN A 276 -5.02 -13.93 -14.21
C ASN A 276 -5.26 -12.42 -14.27
N ILE A 277 -4.62 -11.64 -13.39
CA ILE A 277 -4.68 -10.17 -13.45
C ILE A 277 -4.06 -9.68 -14.77
N ALA A 278 -2.86 -10.15 -15.12
CA ALA A 278 -2.19 -9.76 -16.37
C ALA A 278 -3.02 -10.10 -17.62
N LYS A 279 -3.78 -11.21 -17.59
CA LYS A 279 -4.63 -11.62 -18.71
C LYS A 279 -5.81 -10.67 -18.89
N ASN A 280 -6.46 -10.27 -17.81
CA ASN A 280 -7.74 -9.54 -17.86
C ASN A 280 -7.60 -8.01 -17.76
N ILE A 281 -6.48 -7.50 -17.28
CA ILE A 281 -6.25 -6.06 -17.12
C ILE A 281 -5.24 -5.55 -18.15
N LYS A 282 -5.56 -4.43 -18.81
CA LYS A 282 -4.59 -3.73 -19.66
C LYS A 282 -3.60 -2.99 -18.77
N VAL A 283 -2.33 -3.04 -19.19
CA VAL A 283 -1.23 -2.39 -18.49
C VAL A 283 -0.59 -1.40 -19.45
N TYR A 284 -0.38 -0.18 -19.00
CA TYR A 284 0.28 0.86 -19.77
C TYR A 284 1.59 1.26 -19.08
N LYS A 285 2.61 1.56 -19.87
CA LYS A 285 3.79 2.26 -19.38
C LYS A 285 3.67 3.73 -19.76
N ILE A 286 3.83 4.60 -18.77
CA ILE A 286 3.95 6.04 -18.97
C ILE A 286 5.42 6.41 -18.73
N THR A 287 6.07 6.99 -19.73
CA THR A 287 7.42 7.52 -19.59
C THR A 287 7.34 9.03 -19.58
N ARG A 288 7.88 9.67 -18.53
CA ARG A 288 7.98 11.13 -18.44
C ARG A 288 9.43 11.61 -18.49
N PRO A 289 9.68 12.86 -18.91
CA PRO A 289 10.98 13.50 -18.75
C PRO A 289 11.47 13.43 -17.30
N VAL A 290 12.79 13.29 -17.10
CA VAL A 290 13.42 13.39 -15.77
C VAL A 290 13.14 14.76 -15.17
N ASP A 291 13.33 15.80 -15.99
CA ASP A 291 13.20 17.21 -15.61
C ASP A 291 11.88 17.82 -16.10
N GLY A 292 11.40 18.84 -15.40
CA GLY A 292 10.23 19.61 -15.78
C GLY A 292 8.88 19.07 -15.26
N PHE A 293 7.89 19.95 -15.22
CA PHE A 293 6.54 19.64 -14.74
C PHE A 293 5.68 19.09 -15.89
N SER A 294 5.45 17.78 -15.87
CA SER A 294 4.72 17.05 -16.94
C SER A 294 3.46 16.33 -16.45
N ILE A 295 2.95 16.73 -15.28
CA ILE A 295 1.79 16.07 -14.64
C ILE A 295 0.52 16.22 -15.49
N ASN A 296 0.29 17.40 -16.05
CA ASN A 296 -0.90 17.65 -16.88
C ASN A 296 -0.93 16.77 -18.14
N ASP A 297 0.24 16.57 -18.78
CA ASP A 297 0.36 15.69 -19.95
C ASP A 297 0.11 14.22 -19.57
N GLN A 298 0.64 13.77 -18.42
CA GLN A 298 0.36 12.43 -17.89
C GLN A 298 -1.13 12.22 -17.63
N MET A 299 -1.79 13.19 -16.98
CA MET A 299 -3.24 13.13 -16.72
C MET A 299 -4.04 13.10 -18.01
N LYS A 300 -3.67 13.92 -19.00
CA LYS A 300 -4.32 13.96 -20.31
C LYS A 300 -4.24 12.60 -21.02
N LEU A 301 -3.06 11.98 -21.04
CA LEU A 301 -2.88 10.65 -21.65
C LEU A 301 -3.71 9.57 -20.94
N ILE A 302 -3.73 9.58 -19.61
CA ILE A 302 -4.56 8.65 -18.83
C ILE A 302 -6.04 8.87 -19.16
N LYS A 303 -6.54 10.10 -19.05
CA LYS A 303 -7.96 10.42 -19.32
C LYS A 303 -8.36 10.01 -20.75
N ASN A 304 -7.50 10.27 -21.74
CA ASN A 304 -7.76 9.89 -23.14
C ASN A 304 -7.81 8.38 -23.36
N SER A 305 -7.07 7.58 -22.58
CA SER A 305 -7.11 6.10 -22.69
C SER A 305 -8.35 5.45 -22.09
N LEU A 306 -9.19 6.23 -21.40
CA LEU A 306 -10.47 5.76 -20.83
C LEU A 306 -11.63 5.84 -21.82
N ILE A 307 -11.44 6.57 -22.93
CA ILE A 307 -12.37 6.76 -24.04
C ILE A 307 -12.18 5.61 -25.04
#